data_AF-A0A7X5WM48-F1
#
_entry.id   AF-A0A7X5WM48-F1
#
_cell.length_a   1.000
_cell.length_b   1.000
_cell.length_c   1.000
_cell.angle_alpha   90.00
_cell.angle_beta   90.00
_cell.angle_gamma   90.00
#
_symmetry.space_group_name_H-M   'P 1'
#
loop_
_entity.id
_entity.type
_entity.pdbx_description
1 polymer ?
#
loop_
_entity_poly.entity_id
_entity_poly.type
_entity_poly.pdbx_seq_one_letter_code
_entity_poly.pdbx_strand_id
1 'polypeptide(L)'
;MQFTYRNPARSTDPARTMPGATALVVGAYDYRRTVPPPPEHEPVGRVAAYSWDDHYAVLRAALDRLAAPLREAGHRAMVLADENNLVDRAVAHRAGLGWWGKSSNLLVPGVGSLVVLGSVLTDAPLVIEPAPEVDDGCGACTKCLDECPTGAIIGPGVVDGRRCLAWLLQAEGPFPVEYRVALGDRLYGCDDCQDVCPPNMIRLRRPGRPGAAGAWVPVLELLELDDDALMARYGRWYGQRRDRRRRPDGAGVDRDVGPSDAHGPGPRGVGGAAARPRPAARRCGPRRPRSRGRTRPVGSDAVVRHLLVTNDFPPKIGGIQNYLWELWRRLPPDDVVVHTTPYEGAAAFDAEQAYTVIRSPEPWLLPQPLLARRVDRLAREHEVELVVIDPAVPAGLIGPHLSVPYATVLHGAEVTVPGRLPVTRTLLNRVLRHAVGVVAAGDYSLAEAERSLGRSLESVVVPPGVDTERFV
;
A
#
# COMPACT_ATOMS: atom_id res chain seq x y z
N MET A 1 -6.99 17.31 1.51
CA MET A 1 -6.83 16.52 0.26
C MET A 1 -7.08 15.04 0.53
N GLN A 2 -7.97 14.38 -0.22
CA GLN A 2 -8.18 12.93 -0.14
C GLN A 2 -7.72 12.31 -1.46
N PHE A 3 -6.57 11.63 -1.46
CA PHE A 3 -6.03 10.96 -2.64
C PHE A 3 -6.37 9.47 -2.65
N THR A 4 -6.08 8.84 -3.79
CA THR A 4 -6.30 7.44 -4.20
C THR A 4 -6.19 6.40 -3.09
N TYR A 5 -5.26 6.53 -2.15
CA TYR A 5 -5.04 5.56 -1.05
C TYR A 5 -6.15 5.55 0.02
N ARG A 6 -6.98 6.59 0.13
CA ARG A 6 -8.03 6.67 1.16
C ARG A 6 -9.23 5.76 0.85
N ASN A 7 -9.48 5.49 -0.44
CA ASN A 7 -10.49 4.52 -0.87
C ASN A 7 -9.92 3.65 -2.00
N PRO A 8 -9.06 2.68 -1.66
CA PRO A 8 -8.42 1.83 -2.67
C PRO A 8 -9.44 1.06 -3.50
N ALA A 9 -10.58 0.68 -2.92
CA ALA A 9 -11.64 -0.01 -3.65
C ALA A 9 -12.13 0.83 -4.83
N ARG A 10 -12.44 2.12 -4.64
CA ARG A 10 -12.85 3.01 -5.74
C ARG A 10 -11.78 3.10 -6.83
N SER A 11 -10.51 3.21 -6.44
CA SER A 11 -9.43 3.51 -7.38
C SER A 11 -8.84 2.29 -8.10
N THR A 12 -9.10 1.08 -7.61
CA THR A 12 -8.53 -0.17 -8.16
C THR A 12 -9.57 -1.10 -8.76
N ASP A 13 -10.85 -0.77 -8.64
CA ASP A 13 -11.96 -1.52 -9.24
C ASP A 13 -12.68 -0.63 -10.25
N PRO A 14 -12.35 -0.72 -11.55
CA PRO A 14 -12.99 0.09 -12.59
C PRO A 14 -14.51 -0.09 -12.65
N ALA A 15 -15.04 -1.23 -12.20
CA ALA A 15 -16.49 -1.48 -12.16
C ALA A 15 -17.22 -0.58 -11.14
N ARG A 16 -16.51 -0.02 -10.16
CA ARG A 16 -17.08 1.01 -9.24
C ARG A 16 -17.21 2.38 -9.88
N THR A 17 -16.40 2.67 -10.90
CA THR A 17 -16.52 3.89 -11.70
C THR A 17 -17.57 3.68 -12.79
N MET A 18 -17.54 2.55 -13.48
CA MET A 18 -18.50 2.21 -14.52
C MET A 18 -18.86 0.73 -14.46
N PRO A 19 -20.01 0.36 -13.88
CA PRO A 19 -20.43 -1.03 -13.78
C PRO A 19 -20.52 -1.69 -15.17
N GLY A 20 -19.88 -2.84 -15.35
CA GLY A 20 -19.82 -3.54 -16.64
C GLY A 20 -18.71 -3.05 -17.58
N ALA A 21 -17.78 -2.22 -17.11
CA ALA A 21 -16.56 -1.92 -17.86
C ALA A 21 -15.78 -3.20 -18.17
N THR A 22 -15.28 -3.31 -19.40
CA THR A 22 -14.56 -4.49 -19.90
C THR A 22 -13.16 -4.15 -20.40
N ALA A 23 -12.90 -2.89 -20.76
CA ALA A 23 -11.63 -2.48 -21.34
C ALA A 23 -11.19 -1.07 -20.93
N LEU A 24 -9.89 -0.82 -21.02
CA LEU A 24 -9.23 0.46 -20.82
C LEU A 24 -8.32 0.75 -22.03
N VAL A 25 -8.44 1.94 -22.61
CA VAL A 25 -7.47 2.46 -23.59
C VAL A 25 -6.61 3.50 -22.88
N VAL A 26 -5.30 3.28 -22.78
CA VAL A 26 -4.42 4.11 -21.95
C VAL A 26 -3.57 5.02 -22.81
N GLY A 27 -3.50 6.30 -22.44
CA GLY A 27 -2.69 7.32 -23.10
C GLY A 27 -1.63 7.90 -22.18
N ALA A 28 -0.49 8.24 -22.77
CA ALA A 28 0.56 9.02 -22.14
C ALA A 28 0.84 10.27 -22.99
N TYR A 29 0.83 11.44 -22.39
CA TYR A 29 1.17 12.69 -23.06
C TYR A 29 2.49 13.24 -22.54
N ASP A 30 3.44 13.41 -23.45
CA ASP A 30 4.75 14.00 -23.18
C ASP A 30 4.67 15.51 -22.96
N TYR A 31 4.91 15.93 -21.73
CA TYR A 31 4.88 17.33 -21.33
C TYR A 31 6.26 18.00 -21.34
N ARG A 32 7.33 17.35 -21.81
CA ARG A 32 8.67 17.97 -21.84
C ARG A 32 8.65 19.29 -22.61
N ARG A 33 9.19 20.34 -21.99
CA ARG A 33 9.38 21.66 -22.59
C ARG A 33 10.80 22.15 -22.41
N THR A 34 11.21 23.08 -23.27
CA THR A 34 12.45 23.85 -23.07
C THR A 34 12.19 24.94 -22.05
N VAL A 35 12.97 24.94 -20.96
CA VAL A 35 12.84 25.90 -19.86
C VAL A 35 13.65 27.16 -20.19
N PRO A 36 13.06 28.36 -20.16
CA PRO A 36 13.83 29.60 -20.29
C PRO A 36 14.73 29.80 -19.07
N PRO A 37 15.84 30.55 -19.17
CA PRO A 37 16.61 30.93 -17.99
C PRO A 37 15.72 31.71 -17.00
N PRO A 38 15.97 31.61 -15.69
CA PRO A 38 15.27 32.43 -14.71
C PRO A 38 15.57 33.92 -14.96
N PRO A 39 14.60 34.83 -14.70
CA PRO A 39 14.85 36.27 -14.72
C PRO A 39 16.02 36.67 -13.79
N GLU A 40 16.91 37.56 -14.23
CA GLU A 40 18.13 37.93 -13.49
C GLU A 40 17.91 39.03 -12.43
N HIS A 41 16.83 39.81 -12.54
CA HIS A 41 16.64 41.04 -11.77
C HIS A 41 15.47 40.99 -10.78
N GLU A 42 14.90 39.82 -10.54
CA GLU A 42 13.81 39.63 -9.57
C GLU A 42 13.90 38.25 -8.92
N PRO A 43 13.48 38.10 -7.64
CA PRO A 43 13.41 36.81 -7.00
C PRO A 43 12.25 35.99 -7.57
N VAL A 44 12.58 34.80 -8.06
CA VAL A 44 11.58 33.87 -8.62
C VAL A 44 11.51 32.56 -7.84
N GLY A 45 10.31 31.99 -7.78
CA GLY A 45 10.07 30.62 -7.33
C GLY A 45 9.98 29.67 -8.51
N ARG A 46 10.48 28.44 -8.33
CA ARG A 46 10.41 27.36 -9.32
C ARG A 46 9.11 26.58 -9.18
N VAL A 47 8.48 26.27 -10.31
CA VAL A 47 7.30 25.40 -10.39
C VAL A 47 7.66 24.10 -11.11
N ALA A 48 7.13 22.98 -10.64
CA ALA A 48 7.34 21.69 -11.27
C ALA A 48 6.72 21.62 -12.68
N ALA A 49 7.38 20.89 -13.58
CA ALA A 49 7.11 20.83 -15.00
C ALA A 49 5.70 20.37 -15.37
N TYR A 50 5.12 19.48 -14.56
CA TYR A 50 3.74 19.02 -14.75
C TYR A 50 2.69 20.14 -14.50
N SER A 51 3.09 21.28 -13.94
CA SER A 51 2.21 22.40 -13.57
C SER A 51 2.43 23.68 -14.38
N TRP A 52 3.34 23.66 -15.36
CA TRP A 52 3.60 24.81 -16.23
C TRP A 52 2.39 25.16 -17.12
N ASP A 53 1.62 24.14 -17.52
CA ASP A 53 0.45 24.25 -18.39
C ASP A 53 -0.57 23.16 -18.02
N ASP A 54 -1.78 23.21 -18.58
CA ASP A 54 -2.80 22.16 -18.43
C ASP A 54 -2.57 21.00 -19.41
N HIS A 55 -1.51 20.22 -19.13
CA HIS A 55 -1.16 19.04 -19.94
C HIS A 55 -2.29 17.99 -19.96
N TYR A 56 -3.10 17.95 -18.90
CA TYR A 56 -4.23 17.03 -18.81
C TYR A 56 -5.39 17.44 -19.73
N ALA A 57 -5.63 18.73 -19.97
CA ALA A 57 -6.62 19.16 -20.97
C ALA A 57 -6.28 18.64 -22.37
N VAL A 58 -4.99 18.69 -22.75
CA VAL A 58 -4.52 18.15 -24.03
C VAL A 58 -4.74 16.64 -24.10
N LEU A 59 -4.37 15.91 -23.04
CA LEU A 59 -4.57 14.47 -22.97
C LEU A 59 -6.05 14.09 -23.00
N ARG A 60 -6.91 14.76 -22.22
CA ARG A 60 -8.35 14.51 -22.20
C ARG A 60 -8.98 14.74 -23.56
N ALA A 61 -8.62 15.81 -24.27
CA ALA A 61 -9.11 16.06 -25.63
C ALA A 61 -8.70 14.95 -26.61
N ALA A 62 -7.48 14.41 -26.49
CA ALA A 62 -7.03 13.29 -27.31
C ALA A 62 -7.77 11.99 -26.99
N LEU A 63 -7.95 11.67 -25.70
CA LEU A 63 -8.69 10.49 -25.25
C LEU A 63 -10.18 10.59 -25.60
N ASP A 64 -10.78 11.78 -25.57
CA ASP A 64 -12.18 11.98 -25.93
C ASP A 64 -12.44 11.71 -27.43
N ARG A 65 -11.47 12.02 -28.30
CA ARG A 65 -11.53 11.61 -29.72
C ARG A 65 -11.51 10.09 -29.91
N LEU A 66 -10.94 9.33 -28.98
CA LEU A 66 -11.00 7.87 -28.98
C LEU A 66 -12.30 7.35 -28.35
N ALA A 67 -12.84 8.06 -27.35
CA ALA A 67 -14.08 7.70 -26.69
C ALA A 67 -15.32 7.97 -27.55
N ALA A 68 -15.31 9.03 -28.37
CA ALA A 68 -16.46 9.45 -29.15
C ALA A 68 -16.98 8.36 -30.12
N PRO A 69 -16.15 7.69 -30.94
CA PRO A 69 -16.62 6.59 -31.78
C PRO A 69 -17.22 5.42 -31.01
N LEU A 70 -16.71 5.12 -29.80
CA LEU A 70 -17.26 4.07 -28.95
C LEU A 70 -18.67 4.45 -28.47
N ARG A 71 -18.87 5.72 -28.09
CA ARG A 71 -20.20 6.25 -27.71
C ARG A 71 -21.17 6.26 -28.88
N GLU A 72 -20.72 6.65 -30.07
CA GLU A 72 -21.51 6.62 -31.30
C GLU A 72 -21.95 5.20 -31.68
N ALA A 73 -21.13 4.19 -31.39
CA ALA A 73 -21.46 2.78 -31.54
C ALA A 73 -22.39 2.22 -30.44
N GLY A 74 -22.82 3.06 -29.49
CA GLY A 74 -23.75 2.69 -28.42
C GLY A 74 -23.10 2.11 -27.15
N HIS A 75 -21.76 2.15 -27.04
CA HIS A 75 -21.05 1.73 -25.84
C HIS A 75 -20.88 2.88 -24.85
N ARG A 76 -20.71 2.56 -23.57
CA ARG A 76 -20.28 3.56 -22.58
C ARG A 76 -18.77 3.72 -22.68
N ALA A 77 -18.31 4.97 -22.69
CA ALA A 77 -16.90 5.31 -22.68
C ALA A 77 -16.66 6.59 -21.85
N MET A 78 -15.81 6.49 -20.83
CA MET A 78 -15.51 7.58 -19.89
C MET A 78 -14.01 7.88 -19.91
N VAL A 79 -13.65 9.15 -20.08
CA VAL A 79 -12.26 9.61 -19.99
C VAL A 79 -11.94 9.84 -18.52
N LEU A 80 -10.85 9.26 -18.03
CA LEU A 80 -10.33 9.41 -16.67
C LEU A 80 -8.88 9.89 -16.75
N ALA A 81 -8.52 10.97 -16.07
CA ALA A 81 -7.13 11.40 -15.95
C ALA A 81 -6.90 12.24 -14.70
N ASP A 82 -5.92 11.87 -13.85
CA ASP A 82 -5.66 12.51 -12.55
C ASP A 82 -6.89 12.55 -11.62
N GLU A 83 -7.64 11.45 -11.64
CA GLU A 83 -8.88 11.29 -10.87
C GLU A 83 -8.75 10.11 -9.90
N ASN A 84 -9.39 10.21 -8.73
CA ASN A 84 -9.37 9.14 -7.72
C ASN A 84 -10.14 7.87 -8.13
N ASN A 85 -10.66 7.81 -9.36
CA ASN A 85 -11.39 6.68 -9.92
C ASN A 85 -10.46 5.57 -10.44
N LEU A 86 -9.19 5.88 -10.67
CA LEU A 86 -8.23 4.93 -11.22
C LEU A 86 -6.81 5.22 -10.73
N VAL A 87 -5.97 4.19 -10.63
CA VAL A 87 -4.52 4.37 -10.42
C VAL A 87 -3.83 4.46 -11.79
N ASP A 88 -3.74 5.66 -12.36
CA ASP A 88 -3.27 5.88 -13.73
C ASP A 88 -1.92 5.21 -14.03
N ARG A 89 -0.96 5.29 -13.10
CA ARG A 89 0.36 4.67 -13.28
C ARG A 89 0.29 3.14 -13.33
N ALA A 90 -0.57 2.52 -12.51
CA ALA A 90 -0.71 1.07 -12.50
C ALA A 90 -1.40 0.58 -13.79
N VAL A 91 -2.41 1.32 -14.25
CA VAL A 91 -3.09 1.02 -15.51
C VAL A 91 -2.16 1.18 -16.71
N ALA A 92 -1.32 2.21 -16.72
CA ALA A 92 -0.32 2.39 -17.76
C ALA A 92 0.77 1.30 -17.76
N HIS A 93 1.21 0.84 -16.58
CA HIS A 93 2.11 -0.29 -16.46
C HIS A 93 1.49 -1.57 -17.04
N ARG A 94 0.25 -1.90 -16.64
CA ARG A 94 -0.48 -3.08 -17.14
C ARG A 94 -0.79 -3.01 -18.63
N ALA A 95 -0.91 -1.81 -19.19
CA ALA A 95 -1.04 -1.59 -20.63
C ALA A 95 0.30 -1.65 -21.40
N GLY A 96 1.42 -1.94 -20.72
CA GLY A 96 2.73 -2.06 -21.35
C GLY A 96 3.31 -0.72 -21.83
N LEU A 97 2.87 0.41 -21.28
CA LEU A 97 3.42 1.73 -21.66
C LEU A 97 4.81 1.97 -21.09
N GLY A 98 5.15 1.33 -19.97
CA GLY A 98 6.37 1.65 -19.25
C GLY A 98 6.62 0.76 -18.03
N TRP A 99 7.80 0.93 -17.43
CA TRP A 99 8.18 0.22 -16.21
C TRP A 99 7.97 1.08 -14.96
N TRP A 100 7.91 0.42 -13.80
CA TRP A 100 7.81 1.10 -12.52
C TRP A 100 9.16 1.67 -12.07
N GLY A 101 9.26 2.99 -12.00
CA GLY A 101 10.45 3.65 -11.49
C GLY A 101 10.62 3.48 -9.99
N LYS A 102 11.86 3.43 -9.51
CA LYS A 102 12.14 3.50 -8.06
C LYS A 102 11.66 4.80 -7.41
N SER A 103 11.41 5.85 -8.20
CA SER A 103 10.76 7.09 -7.77
C SER A 103 9.23 7.03 -7.70
N SER A 104 8.63 5.87 -7.98
CA SER A 104 7.18 5.64 -8.12
C SER A 104 6.51 6.31 -9.33
N ASN A 105 7.30 6.93 -10.22
CA ASN A 105 6.79 7.37 -11.52
C ASN A 105 6.82 6.21 -12.52
N LEU A 106 5.89 6.22 -13.47
CA LEU A 106 5.99 5.37 -14.65
C LEU A 106 7.06 5.95 -15.58
N LEU A 107 7.92 5.10 -16.14
CA LEU A 107 8.87 5.50 -17.16
C LEU A 107 8.54 4.84 -18.49
N VAL A 108 8.33 5.66 -19.52
CA VAL A 108 8.05 5.19 -20.88
C VAL A 108 9.38 5.03 -21.64
N PRO A 109 9.65 3.88 -22.27
CA PRO A 109 10.88 3.66 -23.05
C PRO A 109 11.14 4.79 -24.06
N GLY A 110 12.34 5.36 -24.03
CA GLY A 110 12.74 6.49 -24.88
C GLY A 110 12.13 7.86 -24.54
N VAL A 111 11.12 7.92 -23.65
CA VAL A 111 10.41 9.16 -23.27
C VAL A 111 10.64 9.54 -21.79
N GLY A 112 10.95 8.58 -20.93
CA GLY A 112 11.18 8.82 -19.50
C GLY A 112 9.88 9.06 -18.72
N SER A 113 9.98 9.79 -17.60
CA SER A 113 8.84 10.01 -16.68
C SER A 113 8.10 11.34 -16.88
N LEU A 114 8.56 12.20 -17.80
CA LEU A 114 7.91 13.50 -18.08
C LEU A 114 6.66 13.31 -18.96
N VAL A 115 5.71 12.51 -18.46
CA VAL A 115 4.43 12.22 -19.09
C VAL A 115 3.29 12.38 -18.09
N VAL A 116 2.15 12.90 -18.55
CA VAL A 116 0.87 12.77 -17.85
C VAL A 116 0.12 11.57 -18.41
N LEU A 117 -0.65 10.90 -17.57
CA LEU A 117 -1.33 9.63 -17.87
C LEU A 117 -2.85 9.80 -17.80
N GLY A 118 -3.57 8.97 -18.53
CA GLY A 118 -5.02 8.96 -18.54
C GLY A 118 -5.54 7.80 -19.36
N SER A 119 -6.84 7.55 -19.29
CA SER A 119 -7.45 6.40 -19.94
C SER A 119 -8.89 6.65 -20.38
N VAL A 120 -9.35 5.83 -21.33
CA VAL A 120 -10.76 5.67 -21.67
C VAL A 120 -11.22 4.34 -21.09
N LEU A 121 -12.11 4.39 -20.10
CA LEU A 121 -12.81 3.22 -19.55
C LEU A 121 -14.05 2.93 -20.39
N THR A 122 -14.20 1.72 -20.91
CA THR A 122 -15.33 1.36 -21.80
C THR A 122 -15.91 -0.03 -21.53
N ASP A 123 -17.18 -0.24 -21.88
CA ASP A 123 -17.82 -1.56 -21.96
C ASP A 123 -17.84 -2.12 -23.40
N ALA A 124 -17.22 -1.43 -24.34
CA ALA A 124 -17.07 -1.90 -25.71
C ALA A 124 -16.28 -3.22 -25.75
N PRO A 125 -16.71 -4.21 -26.56
CA PRO A 125 -15.99 -5.48 -26.71
C PRO A 125 -14.78 -5.28 -27.62
N LEU A 126 -13.72 -4.69 -27.07
CA LEU A 126 -12.47 -4.47 -27.80
C LEU A 126 -11.69 -5.78 -27.92
N VAL A 127 -11.02 -5.97 -29.06
CA VAL A 127 -10.01 -7.02 -29.21
C VAL A 127 -8.75 -6.53 -28.50
N ILE A 128 -8.40 -7.18 -27.39
CA ILE A 128 -7.25 -6.82 -26.55
C ILE A 128 -6.13 -7.81 -26.84
N GLU A 129 -5.04 -7.33 -27.43
CA GLU A 129 -3.80 -8.09 -27.49
C GLU A 129 -3.10 -8.05 -26.12
N PRO A 130 -2.35 -9.11 -25.74
CA PRO A 130 -1.52 -9.05 -24.54
C PRO A 130 -0.61 -7.83 -24.58
N ALA A 131 -0.58 -7.07 -23.48
CA ALA A 131 0.32 -5.93 -23.38
C ALA A 131 1.78 -6.39 -23.50
N PRO A 132 2.64 -5.62 -24.19
CA PRO A 132 4.05 -5.96 -24.25
C PRO A 132 4.67 -5.90 -22.86
N GLU A 133 5.51 -6.89 -22.53
CA GLU A 133 6.36 -6.80 -21.34
C GLU A 133 7.37 -5.67 -21.52
N VAL A 134 7.49 -4.82 -20.51
CA VAL A 134 8.47 -3.72 -20.49
C VAL A 134 9.51 -4.02 -19.42
N ASP A 135 10.76 -4.17 -19.85
CA ASP A 135 11.89 -4.43 -18.95
C ASP A 135 12.08 -3.32 -17.92
N ASP A 136 12.55 -3.69 -16.72
CA ASP A 136 12.96 -2.72 -15.71
C ASP A 136 14.18 -1.92 -16.19
N GLY A 137 13.96 -0.63 -16.45
CA GLY A 137 15.02 0.32 -16.80
C GLY A 137 15.80 0.89 -15.61
N CYS A 138 15.44 0.56 -14.36
CA CYS A 138 16.15 1.06 -13.18
C CYS A 138 17.41 0.25 -12.85
N GLY A 139 17.32 -1.09 -12.88
CA GLY A 139 18.40 -1.97 -12.48
C GLY A 139 18.97 -1.62 -11.10
N ALA A 140 20.30 -1.48 -11.00
CA ALA A 140 20.98 -1.14 -9.75
C ALA A 140 20.92 0.35 -9.36
N CYS A 141 20.39 1.25 -10.20
CA CYS A 141 20.39 2.70 -9.96
C CYS A 141 19.62 3.08 -8.69
N THR A 142 20.14 4.02 -7.90
CA THR A 142 19.50 4.56 -6.67
C THR A 142 19.39 6.08 -6.65
N LYS A 143 19.78 6.78 -7.72
CA LYS A 143 19.89 8.26 -7.74
C LYS A 143 18.68 9.00 -7.19
N CYS A 144 17.46 8.60 -7.56
CA CYS A 144 16.26 9.27 -7.07
C CYS A 144 16.02 9.09 -5.57
N LEU A 145 16.50 7.99 -4.97
CA LEU A 145 16.48 7.78 -3.53
C LEU A 145 17.53 8.67 -2.86
N ASP A 146 18.74 8.65 -3.39
CA ASP A 146 19.91 9.32 -2.83
C ASP A 146 19.77 10.85 -2.87
N GLU A 147 19.20 11.38 -3.95
CA GLU A 147 19.07 12.83 -4.21
C GLU A 147 17.71 13.39 -3.76
N CYS A 148 16.84 12.57 -3.18
CA CYS A 148 15.57 13.09 -2.66
C CYS A 148 15.85 14.03 -1.48
N PRO A 149 15.52 15.34 -1.56
CA PRO A 149 15.99 16.34 -0.60
C PRO A 149 15.46 16.14 0.82
N THR A 150 14.40 15.34 0.98
CA THR A 150 13.78 15.02 2.27
C THR A 150 13.85 13.53 2.62
N GLY A 151 14.50 12.71 1.79
CA GLY A 151 14.48 11.25 1.95
C GLY A 151 13.06 10.66 1.91
N ALA A 152 12.18 11.24 1.08
CA ALA A 152 10.80 10.79 0.94
C ALA A 152 10.68 9.44 0.23
N ILE A 153 11.66 9.05 -0.59
CA ILE A 153 11.68 7.74 -1.26
C ILE A 153 12.34 6.75 -0.29
N ILE A 154 11.52 6.14 0.56
CA ILE A 154 11.98 5.26 1.66
C ILE A 154 12.33 3.84 1.19
N GLY A 155 12.04 3.52 -0.07
CA GLY A 155 12.41 2.28 -0.73
C GLY A 155 12.07 2.33 -2.23
N PRO A 156 12.56 1.38 -3.04
CA PRO A 156 12.25 1.31 -4.46
C PRO A 156 10.73 1.32 -4.72
N GLY A 157 10.23 2.39 -5.34
CA GLY A 157 8.81 2.52 -5.66
C GLY A 157 7.91 2.86 -4.47
N VAL A 158 8.50 3.27 -3.33
CA VAL A 158 7.76 3.62 -2.10
C VAL A 158 8.10 5.05 -1.67
N VAL A 159 7.09 5.93 -1.72
CA VAL A 159 7.22 7.35 -1.35
C VAL A 159 6.39 7.64 -0.09
N ASP A 160 7.03 8.15 0.96
CA ASP A 160 6.35 8.72 2.12
C ASP A 160 5.84 10.13 1.78
N GLY A 161 4.54 10.24 1.53
CA GLY A 161 3.87 11.50 1.23
C GLY A 161 4.08 12.57 2.31
N ARG A 162 4.27 12.19 3.58
CA ARG A 162 4.50 13.14 4.69
C ARG A 162 5.85 13.87 4.59
N ARG A 163 6.76 13.36 3.75
CA ARG A 163 8.09 13.93 3.50
C ARG A 163 8.21 14.51 2.08
N CYS A 164 7.36 14.08 1.15
CA CYS A 164 7.45 14.45 -0.25
C CYS A 164 7.13 15.95 -0.43
N LEU A 165 8.08 16.74 -0.93
CA LEU A 165 7.87 18.18 -1.17
C LEU A 165 6.69 18.45 -2.10
N ALA A 166 6.49 17.63 -3.14
CA ALA A 166 5.36 17.77 -4.05
C ALA A 166 4.00 17.58 -3.35
N TRP A 167 3.94 16.74 -2.32
CA TRP A 167 2.75 16.58 -1.47
C TRP A 167 2.61 17.73 -0.48
N LEU A 168 3.70 18.06 0.23
CA LEU A 168 3.69 19.06 1.30
C LEU A 168 3.31 20.46 0.82
N LEU A 169 3.71 20.82 -0.40
CA LEU A 169 3.33 22.09 -1.05
C LEU A 169 1.83 22.20 -1.39
N GLN A 170 1.11 21.08 -1.38
CA GLN A 170 -0.33 21.01 -1.62
C GLN A 170 -1.14 20.72 -0.35
N ALA A 171 -0.46 20.40 0.76
CA ALA A 171 -1.09 20.13 2.04
C ALA A 171 -1.72 21.40 2.62
N GLU A 172 -2.78 21.24 3.41
CA GLU A 172 -3.42 22.35 4.09
C GLU A 172 -2.66 22.72 5.36
N GLY A 173 -2.58 24.03 5.65
CA GLY A 173 -1.92 24.54 6.84
C GLY A 173 -0.50 25.05 6.58
N PRO A 174 0.23 25.40 7.64
CA PRO A 174 1.59 25.92 7.51
C PRO A 174 2.54 24.83 7.01
N PHE A 175 3.50 25.22 6.17
CA PHE A 175 4.54 24.31 5.71
C PHE A 175 5.44 23.84 6.88
N PRO A 176 5.70 22.53 7.05
CA PRO A 176 6.47 21.99 8.18
C PRO A 176 7.88 22.59 8.26
N VAL A 177 8.32 22.92 9.47
CA VAL A 177 9.56 23.68 9.71
C VAL A 177 10.79 22.87 9.29
N GLU A 178 10.78 21.57 9.59
CA GLU A 178 11.86 20.63 9.32
C GLU A 178 12.20 20.47 7.82
N TYR A 179 11.27 20.81 6.92
CA TYR A 179 11.47 20.70 5.48
C TYR A 179 11.71 22.04 4.78
N ARG A 180 11.71 23.18 5.48
CA ARG A 180 11.84 24.52 4.86
C ARG A 180 13.18 24.75 4.17
N VAL A 181 14.26 24.20 4.72
CA VAL A 181 15.59 24.27 4.09
C VAL A 181 15.60 23.45 2.80
N ALA A 182 15.05 22.24 2.84
CA ALA A 182 14.94 21.35 1.67
C ALA A 182 14.01 21.91 0.58
N LEU A 183 13.00 22.70 0.98
CA LEU A 183 12.05 23.32 0.05
C LEU A 183 12.76 24.23 -0.97
N GLY A 184 13.72 25.04 -0.51
CA GLY A 184 14.45 25.98 -1.34
C GLY A 184 13.52 27.00 -2.02
N ASP A 185 13.65 27.12 -3.34
CA ASP A 185 12.90 28.02 -4.21
C ASP A 185 11.61 27.40 -4.79
N ARG A 186 11.22 26.19 -4.38
CA ARG A 186 10.07 25.48 -4.96
C ARG A 186 8.76 26.08 -4.46
N LEU A 187 7.95 26.59 -5.40
CA LEU A 187 6.63 27.17 -5.09
C LEU A 187 5.49 26.16 -5.24
N TYR A 188 5.58 25.24 -6.20
CA TYR A 188 4.56 24.21 -6.42
C TYR A 188 5.16 22.96 -7.05
N GLY A 189 4.96 21.80 -6.41
CA GLY A 189 5.52 20.53 -6.85
C GLY A 189 7.03 20.38 -6.60
N CYS A 190 7.60 19.25 -7.01
CA CYS A 190 9.04 18.96 -6.95
C CYS A 190 9.40 17.94 -8.03
N ASP A 191 10.43 18.23 -8.83
CA ASP A 191 10.89 17.36 -9.92
C ASP A 191 12.24 16.70 -9.65
N ASP A 192 12.86 16.92 -8.50
CA ASP A 192 14.24 16.48 -8.20
C ASP A 192 14.46 14.99 -8.50
N CYS A 193 13.53 14.11 -8.09
CA CYS A 193 13.63 12.67 -8.36
C CYS A 193 13.52 12.31 -9.85
N GLN A 194 12.91 13.18 -10.67
CA GLN A 194 12.83 13.08 -12.13
C GLN A 194 14.06 13.69 -12.80
N ASP A 195 14.57 14.82 -12.29
CA ASP A 195 15.70 15.56 -12.85
C ASP A 195 17.00 14.75 -12.77
N VAL A 196 17.18 13.99 -11.68
CA VAL A 196 18.35 13.10 -11.49
C VAL A 196 18.20 11.74 -12.17
N CYS A 197 17.03 11.44 -12.71
CA CYS A 197 16.71 10.13 -13.29
C CYS A 197 17.43 9.95 -14.63
N PRO A 198 18.31 8.94 -14.82
CA PRO A 198 19.12 8.82 -16.04
C PRO A 198 18.34 8.81 -17.37
N PRO A 199 17.20 8.09 -17.50
CA PRO A 199 16.35 8.17 -18.70
C PRO A 199 15.91 9.60 -19.05
N ASN A 200 15.57 10.41 -18.04
CA ASN A 200 15.20 11.82 -18.24
C ASN A 200 16.43 12.66 -18.56
N MET A 201 17.54 12.49 -17.84
CA MET A 201 18.77 13.24 -18.09
C MET A 201 19.25 13.08 -19.53
N ILE A 202 19.24 11.85 -20.06
CA ILE A 202 19.61 11.56 -21.45
C ILE A 202 18.67 12.30 -22.40
N ARG A 203 17.37 12.26 -22.11
CA ARG A 203 16.34 12.90 -22.92
C ARG A 203 16.40 14.43 -22.88
N LEU A 204 16.70 15.02 -21.74
CA LEU A 204 16.77 16.47 -21.52
C LEU A 204 17.97 17.10 -22.26
N ARG A 205 18.96 16.31 -22.70
CA ARG A 205 20.03 16.79 -23.60
C ARG A 205 19.53 17.26 -24.97
N ARG A 206 18.33 16.84 -25.38
CA ARG A 206 17.73 17.25 -26.65
C ARG A 206 16.73 18.37 -26.40
N PRO A 207 16.67 19.41 -27.24
CA PRO A 207 15.69 20.48 -27.07
C PRO A 207 14.25 19.93 -27.05
N GLY A 208 13.44 20.47 -26.15
CA GLY A 208 12.02 20.17 -26.03
C GLY A 208 11.16 21.10 -26.89
N ARG A 209 9.83 20.95 -26.79
CA ARG A 209 8.91 21.92 -27.38
C ARG A 209 8.94 23.24 -26.57
N PRO A 210 8.75 24.41 -27.17
CA PRO A 210 8.49 25.64 -26.43
C PRO A 210 7.23 25.49 -25.54
N GLY A 211 7.13 26.27 -24.46
CA GLY A 211 5.92 26.31 -23.61
C GLY A 211 6.15 26.12 -22.11
N ALA A 212 7.29 26.59 -21.57
CA ALA A 212 7.59 26.56 -20.13
C ALA A 212 7.42 27.95 -19.47
N ALA A 213 6.45 28.77 -19.93
CA ALA A 213 6.23 30.12 -19.41
C ALA A 213 5.86 30.11 -17.91
N GLY A 214 5.26 29.02 -17.42
CA GLY A 214 4.93 28.83 -16.01
C GLY A 214 6.07 28.29 -15.13
N ALA A 215 7.31 28.22 -15.61
CA ALA A 215 8.43 27.64 -14.86
C ALA A 215 8.93 28.52 -13.72
N TRP A 216 8.84 29.84 -13.90
CA TRP A 216 9.32 30.85 -12.95
C TRP A 216 8.18 31.76 -12.53
N VAL A 217 8.09 32.04 -11.23
CA VAL A 217 7.04 32.88 -10.64
C VAL A 217 7.69 34.02 -9.87
N PRO A 218 7.47 35.29 -10.24
CA PRO A 218 7.95 36.43 -9.47
C PRO A 218 7.33 36.43 -8.07
N VAL A 219 8.13 36.17 -7.04
CA VAL A 219 7.61 35.90 -5.68
C VAL A 219 7.10 37.18 -5.02
N LEU A 220 7.74 38.33 -5.29
CA LEU A 220 7.29 39.61 -4.75
C LEU A 220 5.94 40.03 -5.36
N GLU A 221 5.80 39.92 -6.69
CA GLU A 221 4.52 40.18 -7.36
C GLU A 221 3.42 39.28 -6.80
N LEU A 222 3.70 37.98 -6.60
CA LEU A 222 2.74 37.03 -6.06
C LEU A 222 2.20 37.45 -4.68
N LEU A 223 3.04 38.05 -3.83
CA LEU A 223 2.66 38.51 -2.49
C LEU A 223 1.84 39.81 -2.51
N GLU A 224 1.87 40.55 -3.62
CA GLU A 224 1.13 41.80 -3.81
C GLU A 224 -0.24 41.59 -4.48
N LEU A 225 -0.49 40.41 -5.05
CA LEU A 225 -1.78 40.10 -5.68
C LEU A 225 -2.90 40.01 -4.64
N ASP A 226 -4.06 40.57 -4.98
CA ASP A 226 -5.31 40.26 -4.30
C ASP A 226 -5.82 38.86 -4.66
N ASP A 227 -6.81 38.38 -3.91
CA ASP A 227 -7.38 37.03 -4.07
C ASP A 227 -7.94 36.81 -5.48
N ASP A 228 -8.55 37.81 -6.10
CA ASP A 228 -9.17 37.68 -7.43
C ASP A 228 -8.09 37.56 -8.52
N ALA A 229 -7.06 38.40 -8.47
CA ALA A 229 -5.92 38.36 -9.38
C ALA A 229 -5.08 37.08 -9.20
N LEU A 230 -4.86 36.65 -7.95
CA LEU A 230 -4.20 35.39 -7.62
C LEU A 230 -4.97 34.20 -8.21
N MET A 231 -6.29 34.17 -8.05
CA MET A 231 -7.13 33.10 -8.57
C MET A 231 -7.29 33.13 -10.09
N ALA A 232 -7.22 34.30 -10.71
CA ALA A 232 -7.21 34.43 -12.18
C ALA A 232 -5.92 33.87 -12.78
N ARG A 233 -4.76 34.15 -12.18
CA ARG A 233 -3.44 33.77 -12.73
C ARG A 233 -2.97 32.38 -12.29
N TYR A 234 -3.22 32.00 -11.04
CA TYR A 234 -2.69 30.78 -10.41
C TYR A 234 -3.78 29.84 -9.89
N GLY A 235 -5.06 30.14 -10.12
CA GLY A 235 -6.19 29.35 -9.64
C GLY A 235 -6.17 27.86 -10.01
N ARG A 236 -5.43 27.48 -11.07
CA ARG A 236 -5.23 26.09 -11.48
C ARG A 236 -4.53 25.23 -10.42
N TRP A 237 -3.59 25.81 -9.67
CA TRP A 237 -2.89 25.10 -8.57
C TRP A 237 -3.82 24.86 -7.36
N TYR A 238 -4.90 25.64 -7.26
CA TYR A 238 -5.90 25.54 -6.20
C TYR A 238 -7.13 24.71 -6.61
N GLY A 239 -7.08 23.99 -7.74
CA GLY A 239 -8.23 23.30 -8.35
C GLY A 239 -9.01 22.39 -7.38
N GLN A 240 -8.34 21.68 -6.47
CA GLN A 240 -9.02 20.83 -5.48
C GLN A 240 -9.84 21.59 -4.43
N ARG A 241 -9.65 22.91 -4.29
CA ARG A 241 -10.47 23.77 -3.42
C ARG A 241 -11.68 24.37 -4.14
N ARG A 242 -11.67 24.43 -5.49
CA ARG A 242 -12.80 24.99 -6.28
C ARG A 242 -14.06 24.15 -6.15
N ASP A 243 -13.93 22.82 -6.06
CA ASP A 243 -15.05 21.88 -5.98
C ASP A 243 -15.88 22.02 -4.68
N ARG A 244 -15.38 22.76 -3.68
CA ARG A 244 -16.11 23.04 -2.42
C ARG A 244 -16.76 24.42 -2.34
N ARG A 245 -16.42 25.38 -3.21
CA ARG A 245 -16.89 26.78 -3.06
C ARG A 245 -17.44 27.45 -4.31
N ARG A 246 -17.26 26.87 -5.50
CA ARG A 246 -17.96 27.35 -6.71
C ARG A 246 -18.44 26.13 -7.49
N ARG A 247 -19.74 25.82 -7.39
CA ARG A 247 -20.48 25.23 -8.50
C ARG A 247 -20.91 26.39 -9.40
N PRO A 248 -20.28 26.65 -10.55
CA PRO A 248 -21.00 27.29 -11.64
C PRO A 248 -21.92 26.24 -12.27
N ASP A 249 -23.15 26.66 -12.52
CA ASP A 249 -24.19 25.86 -13.16
C ASP A 249 -23.72 25.25 -14.49
N GLY A 250 -24.05 23.98 -14.72
CA GLY A 250 -24.18 23.39 -16.05
C GLY A 250 -23.04 22.50 -16.55
N ALA A 251 -22.95 21.27 -16.03
CA ALA A 251 -22.66 20.05 -16.81
C ALA A 251 -22.77 18.85 -15.84
N GLY A 252 -23.91 18.17 -15.87
CA GLY A 252 -24.21 17.10 -14.91
C GLY A 252 -23.48 15.80 -15.22
N VAL A 253 -22.75 15.28 -14.23
CA VAL A 253 -22.79 13.89 -13.76
C VAL A 253 -22.34 13.92 -12.30
N ASP A 254 -23.26 13.93 -11.34
CA ASP A 254 -23.45 12.76 -10.48
C ASP A 254 -24.74 12.92 -9.66
N ARG A 255 -25.55 11.87 -9.65
CA ARG A 255 -26.78 11.78 -8.87
C ARG A 255 -26.40 11.24 -7.51
N ASP A 256 -26.42 12.11 -6.51
CA ASP A 256 -26.64 11.70 -5.13
C ASP A 256 -27.95 10.90 -5.06
N VAL A 257 -27.85 9.59 -4.80
CA VAL A 257 -28.93 8.79 -4.25
C VAL A 257 -28.43 8.27 -2.91
N GLY A 258 -28.76 9.03 -1.86
CA GLY A 258 -28.67 8.58 -0.46
C GLY A 258 -29.77 7.56 -0.10
N PRO A 259 -30.07 7.31 1.18
CA PRO A 259 -30.17 8.35 2.20
C PRO A 259 -29.40 8.08 3.52
N SER A 260 -28.98 9.19 4.09
CA SER A 260 -28.81 9.42 5.53
C SER A 260 -30.16 9.28 6.25
N ASP A 261 -30.21 8.57 7.37
CA ASP A 261 -31.29 8.74 8.35
C ASP A 261 -30.75 8.93 9.77
N ALA A 262 -31.26 10.01 10.36
CA ALA A 262 -31.00 10.51 11.70
C ALA A 262 -31.66 9.61 12.77
N HIS A 263 -31.03 9.54 13.94
CA HIS A 263 -31.56 8.82 15.09
C HIS A 263 -32.50 9.69 15.94
N GLY A 264 -33.73 9.19 16.12
CA GLY A 264 -34.53 9.23 17.37
C GLY A 264 -35.87 10.00 17.32
N PRO A 265 -36.92 9.62 18.09
CA PRO A 265 -37.18 8.42 18.91
C PRO A 265 -38.45 7.61 18.49
N GLY A 266 -38.63 6.40 19.07
CA GLY A 266 -39.66 5.37 18.71
C GLY A 266 -41.15 5.72 19.02
N PRO A 267 -42.14 4.79 18.96
CA PRO A 267 -42.10 3.45 19.59
C PRO A 267 -42.87 2.25 18.91
N ARG A 268 -42.58 1.04 19.41
CA ARG A 268 -43.40 -0.19 19.63
C ARG A 268 -44.18 -0.89 18.48
N GLY A 269 -43.93 -2.20 18.32
CA GLY A 269 -44.89 -3.16 17.72
C GLY A 269 -44.36 -4.55 17.35
N VAL A 270 -44.47 -5.50 18.30
CA VAL A 270 -44.61 -6.98 18.25
C VAL A 270 -45.18 -7.54 16.91
N GLY A 271 -44.87 -8.73 16.34
CA GLY A 271 -44.07 -9.92 16.67
C GLY A 271 -44.38 -11.10 15.70
N GLY A 272 -43.68 -12.25 15.81
CA GLY A 272 -44.14 -13.59 15.33
C GLY A 272 -43.36 -14.31 14.20
N ALA A 273 -42.45 -15.25 14.53
CA ALA A 273 -42.57 -16.73 14.42
C ALA A 273 -42.70 -17.33 12.97
N ALA A 274 -41.66 -17.95 12.39
CA ALA A 274 -41.11 -19.32 12.59
C ALA A 274 -41.74 -20.41 11.67
N ALA A 275 -40.92 -21.10 10.85
CA ALA A 275 -41.05 -22.54 10.51
C ALA A 275 -39.95 -23.07 9.55
N ARG A 276 -39.49 -24.30 9.82
CA ARG A 276 -38.67 -25.28 9.08
C ARG A 276 -39.20 -26.68 9.54
N PRO A 277 -38.84 -27.88 9.01
CA PRO A 277 -38.08 -28.29 7.80
C PRO A 277 -38.52 -29.64 7.11
N ARG A 278 -37.66 -30.16 6.16
CA ARG A 278 -37.30 -31.59 5.81
C ARG A 278 -38.13 -32.41 4.77
N PRO A 279 -37.64 -33.56 4.19
CA PRO A 279 -36.25 -34.04 3.88
C PRO A 279 -36.03 -34.92 2.58
N ALA A 280 -34.73 -35.15 2.24
CA ALA A 280 -33.99 -36.38 1.80
C ALA A 280 -34.16 -37.14 0.44
N ALA A 281 -33.02 -37.54 -0.17
CA ALA A 281 -32.78 -38.88 -0.77
C ALA A 281 -31.28 -39.20 -1.00
N ARG A 282 -30.92 -40.50 -0.87
CA ARG A 282 -29.57 -41.13 -0.97
C ARG A 282 -29.36 -41.83 -2.34
N ARG A 283 -28.12 -42.11 -2.76
CA ARG A 283 -27.70 -43.38 -3.44
C ARG A 283 -26.16 -43.55 -3.56
N CYS A 284 -25.75 -44.82 -3.69
CA CYS A 284 -24.42 -45.43 -3.47
C CYS A 284 -23.48 -45.43 -4.71
N GLY A 285 -22.16 -45.56 -4.51
CA GLY A 285 -21.12 -45.61 -5.57
C GLY A 285 -20.54 -47.01 -5.88
N PRO A 286 -19.33 -47.12 -6.50
CA PRO A 286 -18.51 -48.34 -6.48
C PRO A 286 -17.05 -48.15 -5.98
N ARG A 287 -16.38 -49.29 -5.73
CA ARG A 287 -15.22 -49.54 -4.83
C ARG A 287 -13.82 -49.36 -5.48
N ARG A 288 -12.84 -49.03 -4.61
CA ARG A 288 -11.36 -48.98 -4.80
C ARG A 288 -10.68 -50.35 -5.01
N PRO A 289 -9.43 -50.41 -5.54
CA PRO A 289 -8.40 -51.32 -5.09
C PRO A 289 -7.44 -50.66 -4.07
N ARG A 290 -6.88 -51.51 -3.20
CA ARG A 290 -6.07 -51.18 -2.01
C ARG A 290 -4.58 -51.07 -2.32
N SER A 291 -3.89 -50.09 -1.74
CA SER A 291 -2.48 -50.24 -1.33
C SER A 291 -2.31 -49.65 0.07
N ARG A 292 -1.60 -50.41 0.92
CA ARG A 292 -1.40 -50.16 2.35
C ARG A 292 -0.21 -49.21 2.53
N GLY A 293 -0.47 -48.01 3.02
CA GLY A 293 0.48 -47.16 3.72
C GLY A 293 -0.28 -46.57 4.91
N ARG A 294 0.25 -46.74 6.11
CA ARG A 294 -0.37 -46.30 7.38
C ARG A 294 -0.36 -44.77 7.43
N THR A 295 -1.35 -44.11 6.82
CA THR A 295 -1.66 -42.71 7.08
C THR A 295 -2.78 -42.66 8.12
N ARG A 296 -2.52 -41.95 9.24
CA ARG A 296 -3.57 -41.57 10.19
C ARG A 296 -4.62 -40.76 9.41
N PRO A 297 -5.93 -41.03 9.57
CA PRO A 297 -6.95 -40.22 8.93
C PRO A 297 -6.92 -38.82 9.55
N VAL A 298 -6.82 -37.78 8.72
CA VAL A 298 -7.06 -36.40 9.12
C VAL A 298 -8.56 -36.27 9.34
N GLY A 299 -8.93 -36.08 10.61
CA GLY A 299 -10.29 -35.87 11.06
C GLY A 299 -10.29 -35.51 12.53
N SER A 300 -10.16 -34.23 12.84
CA SER A 300 -10.73 -33.60 14.02
C SER A 300 -10.56 -32.08 13.91
N ASP A 301 -11.69 -31.35 13.96
CA ASP A 301 -11.76 -29.96 14.44
C ASP A 301 -11.23 -29.90 15.89
N ALA A 302 -9.93 -30.08 16.07
CA ALA A 302 -9.26 -29.86 17.34
C ALA A 302 -9.03 -28.37 17.45
N VAL A 303 -9.75 -27.73 18.37
CA VAL A 303 -9.57 -26.33 18.74
C VAL A 303 -8.19 -26.22 19.39
N VAL A 304 -7.22 -25.59 18.72
CA VAL A 304 -5.85 -25.42 19.23
C VAL A 304 -5.77 -24.07 19.93
N ARG A 305 -5.48 -24.05 21.23
CA ARG A 305 -5.20 -22.80 21.95
C ARG A 305 -3.77 -22.34 21.71
N HIS A 306 -3.63 -21.07 21.37
CA HIS A 306 -2.38 -20.44 20.97
C HIS A 306 -1.93 -19.37 21.98
N LEU A 307 -0.62 -19.33 22.28
CA LEU A 307 0.02 -18.26 23.03
C LEU A 307 0.99 -17.48 22.14
N LEU A 308 0.69 -16.22 21.83
CA LEU A 308 1.66 -15.32 21.21
C LEU A 308 2.63 -14.79 22.27
N VAL A 309 3.94 -14.83 22.00
CA VAL A 309 4.96 -14.19 22.84
C VAL A 309 5.72 -13.18 22.00
N THR A 310 5.56 -11.88 22.27
CA THR A 310 6.15 -10.81 21.44
C THR A 310 6.48 -9.52 22.21
N ASN A 311 7.50 -8.79 21.77
CA ASN A 311 7.77 -7.39 22.20
C ASN A 311 7.00 -6.34 21.38
N ASP A 312 6.31 -6.78 20.34
CA ASP A 312 5.79 -5.96 19.26
C ASP A 312 4.29 -6.17 19.11
N PHE A 313 3.53 -5.84 20.16
CA PHE A 313 2.08 -5.81 20.14
C PHE A 313 1.54 -4.39 20.42
N PRO A 314 0.37 -3.97 19.87
CA PRO A 314 -0.20 -2.67 20.18
C PRO A 314 -0.46 -2.50 21.68
N PRO A 315 -0.59 -1.27 22.22
CA PRO A 315 -0.70 0.01 21.50
C PRO A 315 0.62 0.60 20.98
N LYS A 316 1.72 -0.13 21.07
CA LYS A 316 2.95 0.23 20.37
C LYS A 316 2.68 0.38 18.87
N ILE A 317 3.13 1.50 18.28
CA ILE A 317 2.84 1.84 16.89
C ILE A 317 3.93 1.26 15.98
N GLY A 318 3.54 0.47 14.99
CA GLY A 318 4.42 0.03 13.91
C GLY A 318 3.83 -1.09 13.06
N GLY A 319 4.56 -1.47 12.01
CA GLY A 319 4.10 -2.46 11.03
C GLY A 319 3.95 -3.86 11.61
N ILE A 320 4.93 -4.32 12.40
CA ILE A 320 4.91 -5.65 13.05
C ILE A 320 3.76 -5.73 14.07
N GLN A 321 3.56 -4.66 14.84
CA GLN A 321 2.52 -4.57 15.85
C GLN A 321 1.13 -4.71 15.23
N ASN A 322 0.86 -3.96 14.17
CA ASN A 322 -0.39 -4.07 13.44
C ASN A 322 -0.52 -5.43 12.73
N TYR A 323 0.56 -5.95 12.15
CA TYR A 323 0.55 -7.25 11.49
C TYR A 323 0.16 -8.37 12.46
N LEU A 324 0.82 -8.47 13.61
CA LEU A 324 0.49 -9.44 14.64
C LEU A 324 -0.93 -9.21 15.18
N TRP A 325 -1.30 -7.98 15.51
CA TRP A 325 -2.66 -7.71 15.97
C TRP A 325 -3.73 -8.15 14.97
N GLU A 326 -3.54 -7.88 13.68
CA GLU A 326 -4.46 -8.31 12.63
C GLU A 326 -4.52 -9.83 12.48
N LEU A 327 -3.40 -10.55 12.58
CA LEU A 327 -3.40 -12.02 12.54
C LEU A 327 -4.17 -12.60 13.72
N TRP A 328 -3.85 -12.14 14.92
CA TRP A 328 -4.32 -12.75 16.16
C TRP A 328 -5.78 -12.38 16.48
N ARG A 329 -6.23 -11.17 16.14
CA ARG A 329 -7.64 -10.77 16.33
C ARG A 329 -8.63 -11.49 15.41
N ARG A 330 -8.15 -12.22 14.39
CA ARG A 330 -8.98 -12.99 13.46
C ARG A 330 -9.18 -14.44 13.89
N LEU A 331 -8.41 -14.91 14.87
CA LEU A 331 -8.64 -16.20 15.49
C LEU A 331 -9.81 -16.12 16.48
N PRO A 332 -10.48 -17.24 16.79
CA PRO A 332 -11.51 -17.26 17.82
C PRO A 332 -10.93 -16.72 19.15
N PRO A 333 -11.62 -15.79 19.84
CA PRO A 333 -11.04 -15.12 21.01
C PRO A 333 -10.67 -16.07 22.16
N ASP A 334 -11.41 -17.17 22.31
CA ASP A 334 -11.18 -18.21 23.33
C ASP A 334 -9.95 -19.08 23.05
N ASP A 335 -9.38 -18.96 21.84
CA ASP A 335 -8.21 -19.72 21.39
C ASP A 335 -6.92 -18.91 21.45
N VAL A 336 -6.99 -17.66 21.89
CA VAL A 336 -5.86 -16.71 21.84
C VAL A 336 -5.52 -16.18 23.22
N VAL A 337 -4.24 -16.31 23.55
CA VAL A 337 -3.59 -15.56 24.63
C VAL A 337 -2.37 -14.84 24.07
N VAL A 338 -2.18 -13.58 24.47
CA VAL A 338 -1.02 -12.78 24.08
C VAL A 338 -0.20 -12.44 25.31
N HIS A 339 1.09 -12.77 25.30
CA HIS A 339 2.07 -12.31 26.28
C HIS A 339 3.00 -11.27 25.64
N THR A 340 2.98 -10.04 26.18
CA THR A 340 3.74 -8.93 25.62
C THR A 340 4.24 -7.96 26.69
N THR A 341 4.89 -6.86 26.31
CA THR A 341 5.53 -5.87 27.22
C THR A 341 4.60 -4.69 27.51
N PRO A 342 4.85 -3.93 28.59
CA PRO A 342 4.03 -2.79 28.93
C PRO A 342 4.27 -1.63 27.95
N TYR A 343 3.23 -0.84 27.69
CA TYR A 343 3.29 0.35 26.84
C TYR A 343 2.29 1.40 27.33
N GLU A 344 2.52 2.67 27.01
CA GLU A 344 1.59 3.74 27.35
C GLU A 344 0.22 3.50 26.70
N GLY A 345 -0.85 3.57 27.49
CA GLY A 345 -2.20 3.27 27.02
C GLY A 345 -2.55 1.77 26.91
N ALA A 346 -1.66 0.86 27.33
CA ALA A 346 -1.91 -0.59 27.27
C ALA A 346 -3.21 -1.01 27.96
N ALA A 347 -3.54 -0.45 29.13
CA ALA A 347 -4.76 -0.80 29.85
C ALA A 347 -6.05 -0.49 29.06
N ALA A 348 -6.08 0.65 28.35
CA ALA A 348 -7.23 1.03 27.52
C ALA A 348 -7.33 0.11 26.30
N PHE A 349 -6.21 -0.16 25.63
CA PHE A 349 -6.19 -1.06 24.47
C PHE A 349 -6.57 -2.50 24.83
N ASP A 350 -6.02 -3.02 25.93
CA ASP A 350 -6.24 -4.40 26.40
C ASP A 350 -7.72 -4.61 26.78
N ALA A 351 -8.40 -3.58 27.32
CA ALA A 351 -9.82 -3.63 27.66
C ALA A 351 -10.75 -3.69 26.43
N GLU A 352 -10.26 -3.30 25.24
CA GLU A 352 -11.03 -3.37 23.98
C GLU A 352 -10.87 -4.72 23.26
N GLN A 353 -9.94 -5.58 23.70
CA GLN A 353 -9.70 -6.86 23.04
C GLN A 353 -10.68 -7.93 23.50
N ALA A 354 -11.09 -8.79 22.57
CA ALA A 354 -11.96 -9.93 22.87
C ALA A 354 -11.20 -11.13 23.48
N TYR A 355 -9.87 -11.12 23.42
CA TYR A 355 -8.97 -12.19 23.87
C TYR A 355 -8.05 -11.69 24.99
N THR A 356 -7.39 -12.62 25.68
CA THR A 356 -6.58 -12.29 26.86
C THR A 356 -5.22 -11.71 26.45
N VAL A 357 -4.87 -10.53 26.98
CA VAL A 357 -3.54 -9.91 26.85
C VAL A 357 -2.87 -9.82 28.22
N ILE A 358 -1.66 -10.37 28.33
CA ILE A 358 -0.87 -10.48 29.56
C ILE A 358 0.42 -9.70 29.39
N ARG A 359 0.50 -8.56 30.06
CA ARG A 359 1.66 -7.66 30.04
C ARG A 359 2.70 -8.09 31.07
N SER A 360 3.95 -8.30 30.62
CA SER A 360 5.11 -8.49 31.50
C SER A 360 5.42 -7.21 32.29
N PRO A 361 5.99 -7.29 33.49
CA PRO A 361 6.49 -6.10 34.19
C PRO A 361 7.76 -5.53 33.53
N GLU A 362 8.55 -6.36 32.84
CA GLU A 362 9.77 -5.93 32.17
C GLU A 362 9.48 -5.23 30.83
N PRO A 363 10.25 -4.18 30.48
CA PRO A 363 10.04 -3.45 29.23
C PRO A 363 10.41 -4.26 27.97
N TRP A 364 11.15 -5.36 28.12
CA TRP A 364 11.61 -6.21 27.03
C TRP A 364 11.60 -7.70 27.44
N LEU A 365 11.05 -8.55 26.58
CA LEU A 365 11.14 -10.00 26.64
C LEU A 365 12.50 -10.44 26.07
N LEU A 366 13.52 -10.48 26.93
CA LEU A 366 14.84 -10.98 26.58
C LEU A 366 14.88 -12.51 26.65
N PRO A 367 15.70 -13.18 25.80
CA PRO A 367 15.78 -14.63 25.74
C PRO A 367 16.54 -15.22 26.93
N GLN A 368 15.91 -15.21 28.09
CA GLN A 368 16.47 -15.69 29.35
C GLN A 368 15.67 -16.90 29.87
N PRO A 369 16.28 -17.76 30.70
CA PRO A 369 15.58 -18.90 31.30
C PRO A 369 14.32 -18.51 32.09
N LEU A 370 14.28 -17.29 32.64
CA LEU A 370 13.11 -16.76 33.33
C LEU A 370 11.92 -16.57 32.38
N LEU A 371 12.16 -16.07 31.16
CA LEU A 371 11.12 -15.91 30.15
C LEU A 371 10.57 -17.27 29.73
N ALA A 372 11.43 -18.26 29.48
CA ALA A 372 11.00 -19.62 29.14
C ALA A 372 10.09 -20.22 30.23
N ARG A 373 10.49 -20.11 31.51
CA ARG A 373 9.67 -20.57 32.65
C ARG A 373 8.34 -19.85 32.75
N ARG A 374 8.30 -18.55 32.45
CA ARG A 374 7.08 -17.74 32.44
C ARG A 374 6.15 -18.17 31.31
N VAL A 375 6.67 -18.34 30.10
CA VAL A 375 5.91 -18.84 28.94
C VAL A 375 5.33 -20.22 29.23
N ASP A 376 6.12 -21.14 29.80
CA ASP A 376 5.63 -22.47 30.21
C ASP A 376 4.54 -22.41 31.29
N ARG A 377 4.64 -21.46 32.22
CA ARG A 377 3.60 -21.26 33.23
C ARG A 377 2.31 -20.75 32.60
N LEU A 378 2.39 -19.72 31.76
CA LEU A 378 1.24 -19.19 31.03
C LEU A 378 0.60 -20.24 30.13
N ALA A 379 1.42 -21.06 29.47
CA ALA A 379 0.94 -22.14 28.63
C ALA A 379 0.13 -23.17 29.43
N ARG A 380 0.56 -23.51 30.67
CA ARG A 380 -0.22 -24.38 31.56
C ARG A 380 -1.48 -23.71 32.11
N GLU A 381 -1.39 -22.44 32.52
CA GLU A 381 -2.51 -21.68 33.09
C GLU A 381 -3.66 -21.49 32.10
N HIS A 382 -3.35 -21.38 30.81
CA HIS A 382 -4.33 -21.14 29.75
C HIS A 382 -4.58 -22.35 28.84
N GLU A 383 -4.06 -23.53 29.20
CA GLU A 383 -4.22 -24.78 28.44
C GLU A 383 -3.78 -24.64 26.97
N VAL A 384 -2.66 -23.97 26.75
CA VAL A 384 -2.09 -23.69 25.42
C VAL A 384 -1.43 -24.93 24.85
N GLU A 385 -1.75 -25.22 23.59
CA GLU A 385 -1.21 -26.37 22.85
C GLU A 385 -0.07 -25.96 21.89
N LEU A 386 -0.02 -24.69 21.49
CA LEU A 386 1.04 -24.15 20.63
C LEU A 386 1.47 -22.75 21.07
N VAL A 387 2.75 -22.57 21.35
CA VAL A 387 3.36 -21.25 21.57
C VAL A 387 3.84 -20.70 20.23
N VAL A 388 3.51 -19.45 19.91
CA VAL A 388 4.04 -18.75 18.74
C VAL A 388 4.93 -17.62 19.23
N ILE A 389 6.21 -17.69 18.91
CA ILE A 389 7.20 -16.71 19.38
C ILE A 389 7.53 -15.74 18.26
N ASP A 390 7.58 -14.47 18.63
CA ASP A 390 7.93 -13.40 17.73
C ASP A 390 8.95 -12.44 18.39
N PRO A 391 10.02 -12.05 17.68
CA PRO A 391 10.53 -12.60 16.41
C PRO A 391 11.34 -13.90 16.62
N ALA A 392 11.72 -14.58 15.53
CA ALA A 392 12.56 -15.79 15.58
C ALA A 392 13.87 -15.63 16.35
N VAL A 393 14.51 -14.47 16.23
CA VAL A 393 15.61 -14.07 17.11
C VAL A 393 15.49 -12.57 17.42
N PRO A 394 15.82 -12.13 18.64
CA PRO A 394 16.38 -12.95 19.72
C PRO A 394 15.33 -13.72 20.53
N ALA A 395 14.04 -13.36 20.50
CA ALA A 395 13.01 -13.94 21.39
C ALA A 395 12.85 -15.46 21.21
N GLY A 396 12.81 -15.95 19.96
CA GLY A 396 12.68 -17.37 19.65
C GLY A 396 13.81 -18.27 20.16
N LEU A 397 14.92 -17.73 20.67
CA LEU A 397 15.98 -18.50 21.33
C LEU A 397 15.50 -19.27 22.56
N ILE A 398 14.39 -18.87 23.19
CA ILE A 398 13.77 -19.63 24.28
C ILE A 398 13.03 -20.87 23.79
N GLY A 399 12.62 -20.93 22.51
CA GLY A 399 11.75 -21.96 21.95
C GLY A 399 12.22 -23.39 22.23
N PRO A 400 13.50 -23.76 21.96
CA PRO A 400 14.02 -25.09 22.24
C PRO A 400 14.01 -25.51 23.72
N HIS A 401 13.67 -24.59 24.63
CA HIS A 401 13.59 -24.81 26.07
C HIS A 401 12.16 -24.84 26.61
N LEU A 402 11.15 -24.66 25.76
CA LEU A 402 9.74 -24.72 26.14
C LEU A 402 9.27 -26.17 26.27
N SER A 403 8.31 -26.38 27.17
CA SER A 403 7.66 -27.68 27.41
C SER A 403 6.51 -27.98 26.43
N VAL A 404 6.01 -26.95 25.75
CA VAL A 404 4.95 -27.00 24.73
C VAL A 404 5.57 -26.77 23.35
N PRO A 405 5.07 -27.41 22.28
CA PRO A 405 5.50 -27.12 20.91
C PRO A 405 5.48 -25.62 20.60
N TYR A 406 6.43 -25.17 19.78
CA TYR A 406 6.47 -23.78 19.37
C TYR A 406 6.61 -23.59 17.86
N ALA A 407 5.96 -22.55 17.36
CA ALA A 407 6.21 -21.97 16.05
C ALA A 407 6.87 -20.59 16.20
N THR A 408 7.40 -20.04 15.11
CA THR A 408 7.99 -18.70 15.13
C THR A 408 7.49 -17.84 13.97
N VAL A 409 7.41 -16.53 14.20
CA VAL A 409 7.10 -15.54 13.16
C VAL A 409 8.40 -15.05 12.51
N LEU A 410 8.38 -14.90 11.18
CA LEU A 410 9.48 -14.41 10.35
C LEU A 410 9.03 -13.16 9.57
N HIS A 411 9.59 -12.00 9.89
CA HIS A 411 9.35 -10.71 9.21
C HIS A 411 10.40 -10.45 8.13
N GLY A 412 11.66 -10.76 8.38
CA GLY A 412 12.75 -10.69 7.40
C GLY A 412 14.10 -10.38 8.03
N ALA A 413 14.28 -9.21 8.66
CA ALA A 413 15.58 -8.75 9.14
C ALA A 413 16.20 -9.66 10.20
N GLU A 414 15.38 -10.22 11.09
CA GLU A 414 15.77 -11.20 12.11
C GLU A 414 16.21 -12.55 11.53
N VAL A 415 15.94 -12.81 10.24
CA VAL A 415 16.38 -14.02 9.56
C VAL A 415 17.55 -13.70 8.63
N THR A 416 17.41 -12.66 7.81
CA THR A 416 18.40 -12.26 6.80
C THR A 416 19.75 -11.90 7.41
N VAL A 417 19.75 -11.06 8.45
CA VAL A 417 21.01 -10.61 9.06
C VAL A 417 21.66 -11.74 9.86
N PRO A 418 20.95 -12.41 10.79
CA PRO A 418 21.53 -13.52 11.55
C PRO A 418 21.95 -14.71 10.67
N GLY A 419 21.21 -15.03 9.61
CA GLY A 419 21.51 -16.15 8.71
C GLY A 419 22.80 -16.00 7.90
N ARG A 420 23.34 -14.78 7.77
CA ARG A 420 24.56 -14.49 7.00
C ARG A 420 25.85 -14.51 7.82
N LEU A 421 25.77 -14.49 9.15
CA LEU A 421 26.96 -14.48 10.03
C LEU A 421 27.11 -15.83 10.76
N PRO A 422 28.30 -16.43 10.86
CA PRO A 422 28.47 -17.81 11.34
C PRO A 422 27.86 -18.13 12.71
N VAL A 423 28.06 -17.24 13.70
CA VAL A 423 27.59 -17.45 15.08
C VAL A 423 26.09 -17.29 15.19
N THR A 424 25.54 -16.19 14.68
CA THR A 424 24.10 -15.91 14.73
C THR A 424 23.30 -16.85 13.84
N ARG A 425 23.89 -17.34 12.75
CA ARG A 425 23.29 -18.36 11.87
C ARG A 425 23.09 -19.67 12.63
N THR A 426 24.05 -20.05 13.46
CA THR A 426 23.95 -21.25 14.29
C THR A 426 22.79 -21.13 15.29
N LEU A 427 22.62 -19.96 15.90
CA LEU A 427 21.53 -19.68 16.83
C LEU A 427 20.16 -19.67 16.13
N LEU A 428 20.04 -18.95 15.01
CA LEU A 428 18.83 -18.95 14.18
C LEU A 428 18.47 -20.37 13.73
N ASN A 429 19.43 -21.13 13.20
CA ASN A 429 19.19 -22.50 12.74
C ASN A 429 18.78 -23.44 13.88
N ARG A 430 19.23 -23.20 15.11
CA ARG A 430 18.76 -23.93 16.29
C ARG A 430 17.27 -23.64 16.56
N VAL A 431 16.84 -22.38 16.47
CA VAL A 431 15.43 -21.99 16.60
C VAL A 431 14.58 -22.62 15.49
N LEU A 432 15.01 -22.49 14.23
CA LEU A 432 14.24 -23.00 13.10
C LEU A 432 14.17 -24.54 13.06
N ARG A 433 15.20 -25.24 13.55
CA ARG A 433 15.24 -26.71 13.53
C ARG A 433 14.25 -27.36 14.51
N HIS A 434 13.99 -26.71 15.65
CA HIS A 434 13.14 -27.24 16.71
C HIS A 434 11.72 -26.67 16.70
N ALA A 435 11.45 -25.65 15.88
CA ALA A 435 10.09 -25.15 15.66
C ALA A 435 9.26 -26.21 14.91
N VAL A 436 7.99 -26.38 15.29
CA VAL A 436 7.04 -27.25 14.57
C VAL A 436 6.53 -26.61 13.29
N GLY A 437 6.66 -25.29 13.16
CA GLY A 437 6.36 -24.56 11.93
C GLY A 437 6.76 -23.09 12.04
N VAL A 438 6.63 -22.37 10.93
CA VAL A 438 6.89 -20.93 10.86
C VAL A 438 5.74 -20.17 10.23
N VAL A 439 5.45 -18.97 10.73
CA VAL A 439 4.55 -18.00 10.09
C VAL A 439 5.42 -16.96 9.42
N ALA A 440 5.48 -16.98 8.10
CA ALA A 440 6.33 -16.08 7.32
C ALA A 440 5.51 -14.90 6.81
N ALA A 441 5.99 -13.67 7.01
CA ALA A 441 5.39 -12.45 6.51
C ALA A 441 5.52 -12.29 4.98
N GLY A 442 6.07 -13.28 4.28
CA GLY A 442 6.19 -13.30 2.82
C GLY A 442 7.23 -14.31 2.36
N ASP A 443 7.21 -14.64 1.07
CA ASP A 443 8.09 -15.64 0.46
C ASP A 443 9.58 -15.31 0.66
N TYR A 444 9.92 -14.02 0.69
CA TYR A 444 11.28 -13.58 0.95
C TYR A 444 11.82 -14.07 2.31
N SER A 445 11.04 -13.85 3.38
CA SER A 445 11.44 -14.21 4.75
C SER A 445 11.55 -15.73 4.93
N LEU A 446 10.63 -16.49 4.33
CA LEU A 446 10.67 -17.95 4.30
C LEU A 446 11.91 -18.44 3.55
N ALA A 447 12.16 -17.91 2.36
CA ALA A 447 13.29 -18.33 1.53
C ALA A 447 14.65 -18.01 2.21
N GLU A 448 14.79 -16.90 2.93
CA GLU A 448 15.99 -16.64 3.74
C GLU A 448 16.16 -17.67 4.88
N ALA A 449 15.08 -18.06 5.55
CA ALA A 449 15.13 -19.05 6.62
C ALA A 449 15.53 -20.44 6.09
N GLU A 450 14.93 -20.87 4.98
CA GLU A 450 15.25 -22.14 4.34
C GLU A 450 16.68 -22.16 3.77
N ARG A 451 17.15 -21.04 3.19
CA ARG A 451 18.56 -20.86 2.79
C ARG A 451 19.51 -20.99 3.97
N SER A 452 19.20 -20.34 5.09
CA SER A 452 20.02 -20.40 6.29
C SER A 452 20.12 -21.83 6.82
N LEU A 453 18.99 -22.53 6.89
CA LEU A 453 18.87 -23.88 7.45
C LEU A 453 19.33 -25.00 6.50
N GLY A 454 19.27 -24.76 5.18
CA GLY A 454 19.60 -25.75 4.14
C GLY A 454 18.52 -26.80 3.88
N ARG A 455 17.26 -26.55 4.28
CA ARG A 455 16.10 -27.43 4.02
C ARG A 455 14.80 -26.62 4.06
N SER A 456 13.74 -27.18 3.50
CA SER A 456 12.40 -26.61 3.59
C SER A 456 11.81 -26.68 5.00
N LEU A 457 10.96 -25.72 5.33
CA LEU A 457 10.27 -25.61 6.62
C LEU A 457 8.76 -25.85 6.45
N GLU A 458 8.11 -26.42 7.47
CA GLU A 458 6.65 -26.37 7.55
C GLU A 458 6.24 -24.93 7.82
N SER A 459 5.50 -24.32 6.89
CA SER A 459 5.29 -22.87 6.89
C SER A 459 3.91 -22.47 6.44
N VAL A 460 3.41 -21.38 7.02
CA VAL A 460 2.29 -20.61 6.48
C VAL A 460 2.84 -19.25 6.07
N VAL A 461 2.72 -18.91 4.79
CA VAL A 461 3.06 -17.58 4.28
C VAL A 461 1.82 -16.70 4.42
N VAL A 462 1.88 -15.72 5.31
CA VAL A 462 0.81 -14.75 5.50
C VAL A 462 1.39 -13.36 5.25
N PRO A 463 1.38 -12.87 4.00
CA PRO A 463 1.89 -11.55 3.73
C PRO A 463 1.06 -10.50 4.48
N PRO A 464 1.68 -9.42 5.00
CA PRO A 464 0.92 -8.28 5.50
C PRO A 464 0.03 -7.84 4.35
N GLY A 465 -1.30 -7.82 4.57
CA GLY A 465 -2.39 -7.89 3.57
C GLY A 465 -2.35 -6.91 2.39
N VAL A 466 -1.29 -6.98 1.61
CA VAL A 466 -1.12 -6.44 0.27
C VAL A 466 -1.54 -7.59 -0.63
N ASP A 467 -2.69 -7.41 -1.27
CA ASP A 467 -3.22 -8.37 -2.22
C ASP A 467 -2.30 -8.42 -3.45
N THR A 468 -1.35 -9.35 -3.46
CA THR A 468 -0.32 -9.48 -4.49
C THR A 468 -0.89 -9.97 -5.83
N GLU A 469 -2.08 -10.59 -5.82
CA GLU A 469 -2.79 -10.98 -7.04
C GLU A 469 -3.66 -9.86 -7.62
N ARG A 470 -4.08 -8.91 -6.77
CA ARG A 470 -4.74 -7.67 -7.20
C ARG A 470 -3.79 -6.67 -7.83
N PHE A 471 -2.48 -6.83 -7.63
CA PHE A 471 -1.43 -5.98 -8.21
C PHE A 471 -0.52 -6.71 -9.22
N VAL A 472 -1.12 -7.54 -10.09
CA VAL A 472 -0.47 -8.05 -11.33
C VAL A 472 -0.70 -7.10 -12.51
#